data_AF-A0A1C5C8G0-F1
#
_entry.id   AF-A0A1C5C8G0-F1
#
_cell.length_a   1.000
_cell.length_b   1.000
_cell.length_c   1.000
_cell.angle_alpha   90.00
_cell.angle_beta   90.00
_cell.angle_gamma   90.00
#
_symmetry.space_group_name_H-M   'P 1'
#
loop_
_entity.id
_entity.type
_entity.pdbx_description
1 polymer ?
#
loop_
_entity_poly.entity_id
_entity_poly.type
_entity_poly.pdbx_seq_one_letter_code
_entity_poly.pdbx_strand_id
1 'polypeptide(L)' 'MAMTIKVYEVDRYGRTRVIRPEAEVTPLKTVEPRTSFPACECGRCKKP' A
#
# COMPACT_ATOMS: atom_id res chain seq x y z
N MET A 1 7.77 -20.84 -0.98
CA MET A 1 6.66 -20.25 -1.77
C MET A 1 7.15 -18.89 -2.26
N ALA A 2 7.06 -18.62 -3.56
CA ALA A 2 7.40 -17.31 -4.11
C ALA A 2 6.32 -16.30 -3.68
N MET A 3 6.71 -15.09 -3.28
CA MET A 3 5.76 -14.00 -3.03
C MET A 3 5.55 -13.22 -4.30
N THR A 4 4.31 -12.82 -4.57
CA THR A 4 3.95 -12.00 -5.73
C THR A 4 3.37 -10.67 -5.29
N ILE A 5 3.46 -9.65 -6.14
CA ILE A 5 2.77 -8.38 -5.95
C ILE A 5 2.06 -7.96 -7.23
N LYS A 6 0.84 -7.44 -7.08
CA LYS A 6 0.07 -6.80 -8.15
C LYS A 6 -0.39 -5.44 -7.63
N VAL A 7 -0.19 -4.38 -8.41
CA VAL A 7 -0.45 -3.01 -7.95
C VAL A 7 -1.64 -2.43 -8.70
N TYR A 8 -2.57 -1.88 -7.93
CA TYR A 8 -3.77 -1.24 -8.42
C TYR A 8 -3.78 0.23 -8.01
N GLU A 9 -4.22 1.09 -8.93
CA GLU A 9 -4.68 2.43 -8.62
C GLU A 9 -6.17 2.35 -8.27
N VAL A 10 -6.58 3.04 -7.20
CA VAL A 10 -7.97 3.11 -6.76
C VAL A 10 -8.38 4.56 -6.69
N ASP A 11 -9.44 4.94 -7.42
CA ASP A 11 -9.95 6.30 -7.40
C ASP A 11 -10.90 6.55 -6.21
N ARG A 12 -11.31 7.82 -6.03
CA ARG A 12 -12.23 8.24 -4.96
C ARG A 12 -13.63 7.62 -5.04
N TYR A 13 -13.99 7.01 -6.16
CA TYR A 13 -15.27 6.33 -6.39
C TYR A 13 -15.13 4.80 -6.26
N GLY A 14 -13.94 4.30 -5.90
CA GLY A 14 -13.67 2.88 -5.73
C GLY A 14 -13.41 2.14 -7.05
N ARG A 15 -13.20 2.84 -8.18
CA ARG A 15 -12.81 2.19 -9.43
C ARG A 15 -11.35 1.81 -9.37
N THR A 16 -11.02 0.62 -9.87
CA THR A 16 -9.67 0.07 -9.82
C THR A 16 -9.07 -0.05 -11.21
N ARG A 17 -7.78 0.23 -11.33
CA ARG A 17 -6.98 0.04 -12.55
C ARG A 17 -5.68 -0.67 -12.20
N VAL A 18 -5.31 -1.71 -12.95
CA VAL A 18 -4.00 -2.34 -12.78
C VAL A 18 -2.92 -1.42 -13.33
N ILE A 19 -1.98 -1.03 -12.47
CA ILE A 19 -0.79 -0.23 -12.84
C ILE A 19 0.49 -1.06 -12.88
N ARG A 20 0.52 -2.20 -12.16
CA ARG A 20 1.56 -3.21 -12.30
C ARG A 20 0.94 -4.61 -12.31
N PRO A 21 1.17 -5.42 -13.37
CA PRO A 21 0.71 -6.81 -13.39
C PRO A 21 1.36 -7.62 -12.26
N GLU A 22 0.81 -8.81 -12.02
CA GLU A 22 1.35 -9.72 -11.02
C GLU A 22 2.74 -10.19 -11.41
N ALA A 23 3.69 -10.06 -10.48
CA ALA A 23 5.06 -10.51 -10.66
C ALA A 23 5.65 -11.00 -9.33
N GLU A 24 6.58 -11.94 -9.40
CA GLU A 24 7.34 -12.41 -8.24
C GLU A 24 8.21 -11.29 -7.65
N VAL A 25 8.31 -11.25 -6.33
CA VAL A 25 9.10 -10.28 -5.60
C VAL A 25 9.84 -10.90 -4.42
N THR A 26 10.97 -10.29 -4.08
CA THR A 26 11.65 -10.57 -2.81
C THR A 26 11.04 -9.68 -1.73
N PRO A 27 10.44 -10.24 -0.66
CA PRO A 27 9.88 -9.43 0.43
C PRO A 27 10.96 -8.59 1.11
N LEU A 28 10.64 -7.33 1.40
CA LEU A 28 11.47 -6.50 2.26
C LEU A 28 11.46 -7.08 3.68
N LYS A 29 12.65 -7.31 4.26
CA LYS A 29 12.80 -7.87 5.61
C LYS A 29 12.61 -6.81 6.71
N THR A 30 12.88 -5.56 6.39
CA THR A 30 12.78 -4.42 7.31
C THR A 30 12.22 -3.23 6.56
N VAL A 31 11.36 -2.45 7.21
CA VAL A 31 10.84 -1.19 6.67
C VAL A 31 11.89 -0.11 6.90
N GLU A 32 12.19 0.69 5.87
CA GLU A 32 13.04 1.86 6.05
C GLU A 32 12.32 2.87 6.97
N PRO A 33 12.88 3.24 8.13
CA PRO A 33 12.20 4.08 9.12
C PRO A 33 11.93 5.51 8.64
N ARG A 34 12.45 5.90 7.46
CA ARG A 34 12.20 7.22 6.85
C ARG A 34 10.80 7.39 6.26
N THR A 35 10.01 6.32 6.14
CA THR A 35 8.58 6.42 5.81
C THR A 35 7.71 6.65 7.04
N SER A 36 8.16 7.53 7.94
CA SER A 36 7.32 8.13 8.98
C SER A 36 6.32 9.08 8.29
N PHE A 37 5.32 8.52 7.61
CA PHE A 37 4.16 9.31 7.22
C PHE A 37 3.48 9.79 8.50
N PRO A 38 3.03 11.06 8.57
CA PRO A 38 2.31 11.54 9.72
C PRO A 38 1.09 10.64 9.95
N ALA A 39 0.71 10.46 11.22
CA ALA A 39 -0.48 9.70 11.55
C ALA A 39 -1.69 10.25 10.77
N CYS A 40 -2.54 9.36 10.27
CA CYS A 40 -3.71 9.75 9.49
C CYS A 40 -4.62 10.67 10.32
N GLU A 41 -4.78 11.92 9.88
CA GLU A 41 -5.49 12.95 10.63
C GLU A 41 -7.01 13.00 10.38
N CYS A 42 -7.58 12.01 9.68
CA CYS A 42 -9.01 12.00 9.41
C CYS A 42 -9.82 11.67 10.67
N GLY A 43 -11.07 12.13 10.75
CA GLY A 43 -11.96 11.88 11.89
C GLY A 43 -12.29 10.40 12.17
N ARG A 44 -11.94 9.48 11.25
CA ARG A 44 -12.03 8.02 11.47
C ARG A 44 -10.82 7.48 12.23
N CYS A 45 -9.62 7.99 11.92
CA CYS A 45 -8.35 7.53 12.50
C CYS A 45 -7.92 8.35 13.73
N LYS A 46 -8.43 9.58 13.91
CA LYS A 46 -8.20 10.44 15.08
C LYS A 46 -8.98 10.05 16.34
N LYS A 47 -9.83 9.01 16.31
CA LYS A 47 -10.57 8.60 17.51
C LYS A 47 -9.63 7.86 18.48
N PRO A 48 -9.71 8.15 19.80
CA PRO A 48 -8.92 7.47 20.83
C PRO A 48 -9.31 6.00 20.97
#